data_AF-A0A0C3CL17-F1
#
_entry.id   AF-A0A0C3CL17-F1
#
_cell.length_a   1.000
_cell.length_b   1.000
_cell.length_c   1.000
_cell.angle_alpha   90.00
_cell.angle_beta   90.00
_cell.angle_gamma   90.00
#
_symmetry.space_group_name_H-M   'P 1'
#
loop_
_entity.id
_entity.type
_entity.pdbx_description
1 polymer ?
#
loop_
_entity_poly.entity_id
_entity_poly.type
_entity_poly.pdbx_seq_one_letter_code
_entity_poly.pdbx_strand_id
1 'polypeptide(L)'
;MATTTAAQQAAQQKEMARKLEEYIEKIHYSDRYSDDEYEYRHVILPKQLLKMVPKEYFNPDDSGVLRLLTEPEWRGIGITQSLGWEHYEVHAPEPHVLLFRRAKNFVAPTQPRFKDTRRK
;
A
#
# COMPACT_ATOMS: atom_id res chain seq x y z
N MET A 1 16.98 10.08 33.35
CA MET A 1 15.92 9.76 32.37
C MET A 1 16.62 9.65 31.01
N ALA A 2 16.54 8.49 30.36
CA ALA A 2 17.51 8.03 29.35
C ALA A 2 17.58 8.90 28.08
N THR A 3 18.74 9.47 27.79
CA THR A 3 19.08 10.04 26.48
C THR A 3 19.62 8.91 25.61
N THR A 4 18.77 8.31 24.78
CA THR A 4 19.22 7.38 23.73
C THR A 4 20.15 8.12 22.78
N THR A 5 21.38 7.64 22.60
CA THR A 5 22.39 8.28 21.77
C THR A 5 21.99 8.23 20.29
N ALA A 6 22.39 9.21 19.48
CA ALA A 6 22.05 9.25 18.03
C ALA A 6 22.44 7.96 17.28
N ALA A 7 23.55 7.31 17.67
CA ALA A 7 23.96 6.01 17.13
C ALA A 7 22.96 4.86 17.46
N GLN A 8 22.37 4.88 18.66
CA GLN A 8 21.35 3.91 19.06
C GLN A 8 20.04 4.14 18.30
N GLN A 9 19.65 5.40 18.06
CA GLN A 9 18.48 5.75 17.22
C GLN A 9 18.67 5.28 15.78
N ALA A 10 19.83 5.55 15.17
CA ALA A 10 20.13 5.12 13.81
C ALA A 10 20.11 3.59 13.64
N ALA A 11 20.64 2.85 14.63
CA ALA A 11 20.60 1.39 14.63
C ALA A 11 19.16 0.85 14.74
N GLN A 12 18.34 1.42 15.63
CA GLN A 12 16.92 1.06 15.77
C GLN A 12 16.13 1.34 14.49
N GLN A 13 16.39 2.48 13.85
CA GLN A 13 15.71 2.87 12.61
C GLN A 13 16.08 1.96 11.45
N LYS A 14 17.36 1.55 11.37
CA LYS A 14 17.83 0.55 10.39
C LYS A 14 17.19 -0.83 10.62
N GLU A 15 17.08 -1.27 11.87
CA GLU A 15 16.42 -2.54 12.19
C GLU A 15 14.91 -2.49 11.88
N MET A 16 14.26 -1.36 12.19
CA MET A 16 12.85 -1.15 11.87
C MET A 16 12.60 -1.15 10.37
N ALA A 17 13.45 -0.48 9.58
CA ALA A 17 13.38 -0.50 8.12
C ALA A 17 13.53 -1.92 7.56
N ARG A 18 14.48 -2.71 8.08
CA ARG A 18 14.65 -4.12 7.66
C ARG A 18 13.41 -4.97 7.96
N LYS A 19 12.81 -4.79 9.15
CA LYS A 19 11.55 -5.48 9.50
C LYS A 19 10.40 -5.04 8.61
N LEU A 20 10.34 -3.75 8.27
CA LEU A 20 9.34 -3.21 7.37
C LEU A 20 9.44 -3.86 5.99
N GLU A 21 10.63 -3.94 5.42
CA GLU A 21 10.90 -4.63 4.14
C GLU A 21 10.46 -6.10 4.21
N GLU A 22 10.83 -6.83 5.26
CA GLU A 22 10.44 -8.23 5.46
C GLU A 22 8.90 -8.39 5.50
N TYR A 23 8.18 -7.44 6.11
CA TYR A 23 6.72 -7.49 6.10
C TYR A 23 6.11 -7.09 4.76
N ILE A 24 6.73 -6.17 4.01
CA ILE A 24 6.28 -5.80 2.66
C ILE A 24 6.36 -7.02 1.73
N GLU A 25 7.41 -7.81 1.83
CA GLU A 25 7.57 -9.06 1.05
C GLU A 25 6.49 -10.10 1.37
N LYS A 26 5.88 -10.03 2.56
CA LYS A 26 4.83 -10.95 3.02
C LYS A 26 3.42 -10.46 2.68
N ILE A 27 3.27 -9.34 1.97
CA ILE A 27 1.96 -8.88 1.48
C ILE A 27 1.41 -9.92 0.50
N HIS A 28 0.20 -10.39 0.76
CA HIS A 28 -0.47 -11.37 -0.10
C HIS A 28 -1.45 -10.68 -1.05
N TYR A 29 -1.42 -11.09 -2.32
CA TYR A 29 -2.30 -10.58 -3.39
C TYR A 29 -3.19 -11.71 -3.87
N SER A 30 -4.51 -11.51 -3.85
CA SER A 30 -5.43 -12.52 -4.37
C SER A 30 -5.35 -12.66 -5.89
N ASP A 31 -5.93 -13.73 -6.42
CA ASP A 31 -6.30 -13.78 -7.82
C ASP A 31 -7.30 -12.67 -8.16
N ARG A 32 -7.32 -12.30 -9.44
CA ARG A 32 -8.25 -11.29 -9.97
C ARG A 32 -9.56 -11.95 -10.34
N TYR A 33 -10.67 -11.31 -9.97
CA TYR A 33 -12.02 -11.71 -10.35
C TYR A 33 -12.73 -10.51 -10.95
N SER A 34 -13.79 -10.72 -11.74
CA SER A 34 -14.42 -9.61 -12.47
C SER A 34 -15.91 -9.80 -12.64
N ASP A 35 -16.65 -8.71 -12.64
CA ASP A 35 -18.04 -8.64 -13.13
C ASP A 35 -18.06 -7.97 -14.52
N ASP A 36 -19.18 -7.40 -14.97
CA ASP A 36 -19.28 -6.78 -16.29
C ASP A 36 -18.50 -5.45 -16.41
N GLU A 37 -18.32 -4.70 -15.32
CA GLU A 37 -17.80 -3.33 -15.32
C GLU A 37 -16.37 -3.24 -14.76
N TYR A 38 -16.05 -4.06 -13.75
CA TYR A 38 -14.85 -3.96 -12.94
C TYR A 38 -14.09 -5.28 -12.84
N GLU A 39 -12.79 -5.14 -12.60
CA GLU A 39 -11.90 -6.18 -12.13
C GLU A 39 -11.57 -5.90 -10.66
N TYR A 40 -11.53 -6.94 -9.85
CA TYR A 40 -11.39 -6.89 -8.41
C TYR A 40 -10.23 -7.76 -7.94
N ARG A 41 -9.69 -7.40 -6.79
CA ARG A 41 -8.68 -8.15 -6.05
C ARG A 41 -8.71 -7.68 -4.60
N HIS A 42 -8.37 -8.56 -3.67
CA HIS A 42 -8.04 -8.15 -2.31
C HIS A 42 -6.55 -8.31 -2.03
N VAL A 43 -6.03 -7.43 -1.18
CA VAL A 43 -4.66 -7.46 -0.68
C VAL A 43 -4.71 -7.68 0.82
N ILE A 44 -3.95 -8.65 1.31
CA ILE A 44 -3.88 -8.98 2.73
C ILE A 44 -2.54 -8.52 3.27
N LEU A 45 -2.57 -7.56 4.18
CA LEU A 45 -1.39 -7.08 4.89
C LEU A 45 -1.04 -8.03 6.04
N PRO A 46 0.25 -8.29 6.30
CA PRO A 46 0.66 -8.90 7.56
C PRO A 46 0.20 -8.02 8.74
N LYS A 47 -0.31 -8.66 9.79
CA LYS A 47 -0.82 -7.93 10.98
C LYS A 47 0.24 -7.02 11.62
N GLN A 48 1.51 -7.39 11.51
CA GLN A 48 2.65 -6.60 11.97
C GLN A 48 2.85 -5.35 11.13
N LEU A 49 2.67 -5.44 9.81
CA LEU A 49 2.72 -4.28 8.91
C LEU A 49 1.58 -3.32 9.21
N LEU A 50 0.36 -3.83 9.41
CA LEU A 50 -0.80 -2.99 9.74
C LEU A 50 -0.56 -2.14 10.99
N LYS A 51 0.11 -2.69 12.01
CA LYS A 51 0.47 -1.95 13.25
C LYS A 51 1.50 -0.83 13.02
N MET A 52 2.26 -0.88 11.92
CA MET A 52 3.26 0.12 11.56
C MET A 52 2.68 1.22 10.65
N VAL A 53 1.47 1.04 10.13
CA VAL A 53 0.80 2.04 9.29
C VAL A 53 0.51 3.30 10.10
N PRO A 54 0.74 4.51 9.55
CA PRO A 54 0.40 5.78 10.21
C PRO A 54 -1.05 5.83 10.70
N LYS A 55 -1.27 6.38 11.90
CA LYS A 55 -2.60 6.46 12.51
C LYS A 55 -3.60 7.28 11.68
N GLU A 56 -3.12 8.24 10.89
CA GLU A 56 -3.93 9.06 9.97
C GLU A 56 -4.56 8.27 8.81
N TYR A 57 -4.13 7.03 8.59
CA TYR A 57 -4.70 6.14 7.57
C TYR A 57 -5.81 5.25 8.15
N PHE A 58 -6.07 5.34 9.44
CA PHE A 58 -7.20 4.66 10.09
C PHE A 58 -8.41 5.59 10.19
N ASN A 59 -9.60 5.02 10.22
CA ASN A 59 -10.81 5.79 10.51
C ASN A 59 -10.78 6.34 11.95
N PRO A 60 -11.34 7.54 12.17
CA PRO A 60 -11.32 8.20 13.49
C PRO A 60 -12.29 7.61 14.51
N ASP A 61 -13.13 6.64 14.11
CA ASP A 61 -14.20 6.04 14.90
C ASP A 61 -13.75 4.87 15.79
N ASP A 62 -12.44 4.74 16.03
CA ASP A 62 -11.81 3.65 16.81
C ASP A 62 -12.12 2.23 16.31
N SER A 63 -12.69 2.09 15.11
CA SER A 63 -13.02 0.81 14.47
C SER A 63 -11.79 -0.06 14.17
N GLY A 64 -10.59 0.54 14.18
CA GLY A 64 -9.33 -0.13 13.87
C GLY A 64 -9.17 -0.49 12.39
N VAL A 65 -10.07 0.01 11.52
CA VAL A 65 -10.00 -0.18 10.07
C VAL A 65 -9.33 0.99 9.37
N LEU A 66 -8.68 0.70 8.25
CA LEU A 66 -8.14 1.73 7.38
C LEU A 66 -9.28 2.53 6.74
N ARG A 67 -9.08 3.84 6.56
CA ARG A 67 -9.94 4.64 5.69
C ARG A 67 -9.67 4.28 4.22
N LEU A 68 -10.48 4.82 3.31
CA LEU A 68 -10.16 4.75 1.88
C LEU A 68 -8.82 5.46 1.62
N LEU A 69 -7.95 4.77 0.89
CA LEU A 69 -6.57 5.19 0.63
C LEU A 69 -6.43 5.56 -0.83
N THR A 70 -5.81 6.69 -1.09
CA THR A 70 -5.42 7.10 -2.44
C THR A 70 -4.24 6.27 -2.95
N GLU A 71 -4.00 6.28 -4.26
CA GLU A 71 -2.88 5.55 -4.88
C GLU A 71 -1.51 5.84 -4.24
N PRO A 72 -1.13 7.10 -3.98
CA PRO A 72 0.12 7.39 -3.29
C PRO A 72 0.19 6.80 -1.87
N GLU A 73 -0.94 6.78 -1.15
CA GLU A 73 -0.99 6.32 0.24
C GLU A 73 -0.82 4.80 0.34
N TRP A 74 -1.59 4.02 -0.44
CA TRP A 74 -1.46 2.57 -0.40
C TRP A 74 -0.15 2.08 -1.00
N ARG A 75 0.41 2.78 -2.01
CA ARG A 75 1.77 2.51 -2.50
C ARG A 75 2.82 2.81 -1.44
N GLY A 76 2.63 3.86 -0.63
CA GLY A 76 3.49 4.21 0.49
C GLY A 76 3.56 3.14 1.59
N ILE A 77 2.52 2.33 1.75
CA ILE A 77 2.51 1.17 2.66
C ILE A 77 3.39 0.02 2.13
N GLY A 78 3.72 0.02 0.84
CA GLY A 78 4.47 -1.04 0.16
C GLY A 78 3.61 -1.97 -0.69
N ILE A 79 2.32 -1.69 -0.84
CA ILE A 79 1.47 -2.43 -1.78
C ILE A 79 1.90 -2.10 -3.21
N THR A 80 2.22 -3.13 -3.99
CA THR A 80 2.68 -2.99 -5.38
C THR A 80 1.75 -3.74 -6.33
N GLN A 81 1.11 -2.98 -7.21
CA GLN A 81 0.28 -3.51 -8.29
C GLN A 81 0.32 -2.57 -9.50
N SER A 82 -0.25 -3.04 -10.62
CA SER A 82 -0.35 -2.28 -11.86
C SER A 82 -1.14 -0.96 -11.67
N LEU A 83 -1.17 -0.11 -12.70
CA LEU A 83 -1.95 1.12 -12.66
C LEU A 83 -3.47 0.85 -12.72
N GLY A 84 -4.24 1.81 -12.20
CA GLY A 84 -5.70 1.87 -12.30
C GLY A 84 -6.48 1.19 -11.17
N TRP A 85 -5.79 0.67 -10.15
CA TRP A 85 -6.45 0.08 -8.98
C TRP A 85 -6.85 1.14 -7.95
N GLU A 86 -8.09 1.07 -7.52
CA GLU A 86 -8.71 1.94 -6.53
C GLU A 86 -9.05 1.13 -5.27
N HIS A 87 -8.63 1.61 -4.09
CA HIS A 87 -9.11 1.08 -2.80
C HIS A 87 -10.54 1.60 -2.60
N TYR A 88 -11.54 0.74 -2.80
CA TYR A 88 -12.93 1.18 -2.97
C TYR A 88 -13.83 0.90 -1.77
N GLU A 89 -13.48 -0.08 -0.94
CA GLU A 89 -14.31 -0.49 0.18
C GLU A 89 -13.45 -1.02 1.33
N VAL A 90 -13.94 -0.79 2.55
CA VAL A 90 -13.27 -1.19 3.79
C VAL A 90 -13.94 -2.44 4.34
N HIS A 91 -13.14 -3.45 4.67
CA HIS A 91 -13.64 -4.70 5.22
C HIS A 91 -13.50 -4.74 6.75
N ALA A 92 -14.57 -4.41 7.47
CA ALA A 92 -14.54 -4.30 8.93
C ALA A 92 -14.19 -5.60 9.70
N PRO A 93 -14.67 -6.80 9.30
CA PRO A 93 -14.33 -8.03 10.01
C PRO A 93 -12.83 -8.35 10.00
N GLU A 94 -12.13 -8.00 8.92
CA GLU A 94 -10.69 -8.22 8.78
C GLU A 94 -9.97 -6.94 8.34
N PRO A 95 -9.54 -6.07 9.27
CA PRO A 95 -8.96 -4.75 8.97
C PRO A 95 -7.65 -4.77 8.15
N HIS A 96 -7.05 -5.94 8.02
CA HIS A 96 -5.83 -6.19 7.27
C HIS A 96 -6.09 -6.60 5.83
N VAL A 97 -7.36 -6.72 5.42
CA VAL A 97 -7.79 -7.02 4.05
C VAL A 97 -8.26 -5.72 3.39
N LEU A 98 -7.58 -5.32 2.32
CA LEU A 98 -7.92 -4.14 1.52
C LEU A 98 -8.55 -4.58 0.20
N LEU A 99 -9.67 -3.97 -0.16
CA LEU A 99 -10.44 -4.31 -1.36
C LEU A 99 -10.14 -3.33 -2.49
N PHE A 100 -9.64 -3.85 -3.61
CA PHE A 100 -9.31 -3.06 -4.77
C PHE A 100 -10.22 -3.39 -5.95
N ARG A 101 -10.56 -2.36 -6.73
CA ARG A 101 -11.23 -2.49 -8.02
C ARG A 101 -10.52 -1.69 -9.09
N ARG A 102 -10.69 -2.07 -10.35
CA ARG A 102 -10.19 -1.35 -11.53
C ARG A 102 -11.21 -1.48 -12.65
N ALA A 103 -11.50 -0.40 -13.36
CA ALA A 103 -12.39 -0.46 -14.53
C ALA A 103 -11.79 -1.37 -15.62
N LYS A 104 -12.58 -2.25 -16.23
CA LYS A 104 -12.08 -3.15 -17.29
C LYS A 104 -11.55 -2.42 -18.51
N ASN A 105 -12.14 -1.29 -18.84
CA ASN A 105 -11.75 -0.41 -19.93
C ASN A 105 -10.67 0.60 -19.53
N PHE A 106 -9.97 0.40 -18.40
CA PHE A 106 -8.92 1.29 -17.96
C PHE A 106 -7.81 1.42 -19.01
N VAL A 107 -7.60 2.65 -19.47
CA VAL A 107 -6.49 3.01 -20.36
C VAL A 107 -5.46 3.75 -19.52
N ALA A 108 -4.26 3.17 -19.38
CA ALA A 108 -3.17 3.84 -18.68
C ALA A 108 -2.83 5.16 -19.40
N PRO A 109 -2.60 6.25 -18.67
CA PRO A 109 -2.23 7.52 -19.28
C PRO A 109 -0.94 7.34 -20.10
N THR A 110 -0.95 7.84 -21.34
CA THR A 110 0.21 7.78 -22.22
C THR A 110 1.36 8.55 -21.58
N GLN A 111 2.39 7.83 -21.13
CA GLN A 111 3.61 8.44 -20.61
C GLN A 111 4.26 9.27 -21.74
N PRO A 112 4.61 10.55 -21.50
CA PRO A 112 5.30 11.34 -22.50
C PRO A 112 6.64 10.68 -22.81
N ARG A 113 6.76 10.13 -24.02
CA ARG A 113 8.00 9.52 -24.49
C ARG A 113 9.01 10.65 -24.71
N PHE A 114 9.93 10.85 -23.76
CA PHE A 114 11.06 11.74 -23.97
C PHE A 114 11.85 11.20 -25.18
N LYS A 115 11.84 11.96 -26.28
CA LYS A 115 12.68 11.67 -27.44
C LYS A 115 14.12 11.96 -27.02
N ASP A 116 14.93 10.91 -26.89
CA ASP A 116 16.37 11.04 -26.71
C ASP A 116 16.95 11.83 -27.89
N THR A 117 17.26 13.11 -27.67
CA THR A 117 17.90 13.99 -28.65
C THR A 117 19.42 13.79 -28.72
N ARG A 118 19.98 12.77 -28.08
CA ARG A 118 21.42 12.49 -28.11
C ARG A 118 21.84 11.56 -29.25
N ARG A 119 21.80 12.07 -30.48
CA ARG A 119 22.70 11.65 -31.58
C ARG A 119 22.93 12.82 -32.55
N LYS A 120 24.01 13.55 -32.34
CA LYS A 120 24.82 14.15 -33.41
C LYS A 120 26.19 14.52 -32.86
#